data_AF-A0A946NX07-F1
#
_entry.id   AF-A0A946NX07-F1
#
_cell.length_a   1.000
_cell.length_b   1.000
_cell.length_c   1.000
_cell.angle_alpha   90.00
_cell.angle_beta   90.00
_cell.angle_gamma   90.00
#
_symmetry.space_group_name_H-M   'P 1'
#
loop_
_entity.id
_entity.type
_entity.pdbx_description
1 polymer ?
#
loop_
_entity_poly.entity_id
_entity_poly.type
_entity_poly.pdbx_seq_one_letter_code
_entity_poly.pdbx_strand_id
1 'polypeptide(L)'
;MHSDDIQILKANFLKASNSLRSANINLIDELTKDANLADKRIPKDEALHFPQDDVIDSQTGCQYFMHRHSSEYAEDFTHIHFFKRWRPSELNLPEGNTIPTHLAALEISSVGKPLGWFTLNQWVLGDYWQAADATIALFDDWAIRNPDSGRGDSMNPICHEWLVALIQLNLHGTIRDLLEERDQKLDSMVDQNPNKNVLEDRTIEIFGYKSIN
;
A
#
# COMPACT_ATOMS: atom_id res chain seq x y z
N MET A 1 21.47 -0.09 3.81
CA MET A 1 21.03 -1.03 4.87
C MET A 1 22.13 -2.05 5.12
N HIS A 2 22.54 -2.29 6.37
CA HIS A 2 23.59 -3.25 6.67
C HIS A 2 23.05 -4.69 6.58
N SER A 3 23.95 -5.66 6.32
CA SER A 3 23.58 -7.08 6.18
C SER A 3 22.79 -7.61 7.39
N ASP A 4 23.17 -7.16 8.60
CA ASP A 4 22.55 -7.58 9.86
C ASP A 4 21.11 -7.05 10.00
N ASP A 5 20.83 -5.83 9.52
CA ASP A 5 19.48 -5.25 9.54
C ASP A 5 18.52 -6.06 8.67
N ILE A 6 18.97 -6.49 7.48
CA ILE A 6 18.17 -7.32 6.58
C ILE A 6 17.85 -8.67 7.22
N GLN A 7 18.79 -9.27 7.96
CA GLN A 7 18.53 -10.54 8.65
C GLN A 7 17.50 -10.37 9.77
N ILE A 8 17.54 -9.27 10.52
CA ILE A 8 16.53 -8.95 11.53
C ILE A 8 15.15 -8.78 10.88
N LEU A 9 15.05 -8.02 9.79
CA LEU A 9 13.78 -7.83 9.07
C LEU A 9 13.22 -9.15 8.53
N LYS A 10 14.08 -10.01 7.97
CA LYS A 10 13.68 -11.37 7.53
C LYS A 10 13.18 -12.22 8.69
N ALA A 11 13.85 -12.19 9.83
CA ALA A 11 13.43 -12.92 11.02
C ALA A 11 12.07 -12.42 11.55
N ASN A 12 11.85 -11.10 11.56
CA ASN A 12 10.58 -10.49 11.95
C ASN A 12 9.44 -10.91 11.01
N PHE A 13 9.66 -10.84 9.70
CA PHE A 13 8.67 -11.29 8.71
C PHE A 13 8.35 -12.79 8.83
N LEU A 14 9.36 -13.64 9.07
CA LEU A 14 9.16 -15.06 9.30
C LEU A 14 8.34 -15.32 10.57
N LYS A 15 8.63 -14.60 11.66
CA LYS A 15 7.86 -14.67 12.90
C LYS A 15 6.40 -14.28 12.69
N ALA A 16 6.12 -13.18 12.00
CA ALA A 16 4.76 -12.74 11.70
C ALA A 16 4.03 -13.76 10.80
N SER A 17 4.72 -14.29 9.79
CA SER A 17 4.17 -15.32 8.90
C SER A 17 3.83 -16.62 9.64
N ASN A 18 4.66 -17.01 10.60
CA ASN A 18 4.38 -18.16 11.46
C ASN A 18 3.21 -17.89 12.41
N SER A 19 3.04 -16.65 12.87
CA SER A 19 1.91 -16.27 13.73
C SER A 19 0.57 -16.40 12.99
N LEU A 20 0.48 -15.95 11.73
CA LEU A 20 -0.68 -16.20 10.87
C LEU A 20 -0.98 -17.70 10.73
N ARG A 21 0.06 -18.50 10.42
CA ARG A 21 -0.09 -19.96 10.27
C ARG A 21 -0.56 -20.64 11.56
N SER A 22 0.06 -20.32 12.69
CA SER A 22 -0.26 -20.92 14.00
C SER A 22 -1.66 -20.54 14.47
N ALA A 23 -2.13 -19.34 14.13
CA ALA A 23 -3.49 -18.89 14.43
C ALA A 23 -4.53 -19.37 13.39
N ASN A 24 -4.11 -20.05 12.32
CA ASN A 24 -4.94 -20.44 11.19
C ASN A 24 -5.73 -19.26 10.59
N ILE A 25 -5.06 -18.11 10.47
CA ILE A 25 -5.63 -16.88 9.90
C ILE A 25 -5.21 -16.77 8.44
N ASN A 26 -6.19 -16.58 7.55
CA ASN A 26 -5.97 -16.17 6.18
C ASN A 26 -6.21 -14.66 6.05
N LEU A 27 -5.27 -13.92 5.45
CA LEU A 27 -5.37 -12.47 5.34
C LEU A 27 -6.57 -12.02 4.49
N ILE A 28 -6.87 -12.72 3.40
CA ILE A 28 -8.01 -12.38 2.53
C ILE A 28 -9.32 -12.61 3.27
N ASP A 29 -9.46 -13.75 3.94
CA ASP A 29 -10.64 -14.04 4.75
C ASP A 29 -10.81 -13.00 5.87
N GLU A 30 -9.71 -12.59 6.51
CA GLU A 30 -9.72 -11.55 7.53
C GLU A 30 -10.20 -10.20 6.99
N LEU A 31 -9.63 -9.73 5.87
CA LEU A 31 -9.99 -8.46 5.24
C LEU A 31 -11.44 -8.43 4.77
N THR A 32 -11.97 -9.59 4.36
CA THR A 32 -13.32 -9.74 3.81
C THR A 32 -14.35 -10.23 4.81
N LYS A 33 -13.99 -10.44 6.09
CA LYS A 33 -14.84 -11.06 7.14
C LYS A 33 -16.30 -10.65 7.10
N ASP A 34 -16.54 -9.34 7.09
CA ASP A 34 -17.86 -8.73 7.19
C ASP A 34 -18.48 -8.43 5.82
N ALA A 35 -17.77 -8.75 4.75
CA ALA A 35 -18.24 -8.54 3.41
C ALA A 35 -19.25 -9.62 3.00
N ASN A 36 -20.43 -9.18 2.58
CA ASN A 36 -21.44 -10.05 2.00
C ASN A 36 -21.08 -10.40 0.53
N LEU A 37 -20.04 -11.21 0.36
CA LEU A 37 -19.49 -11.55 -0.96
C LEU A 37 -20.33 -12.64 -1.65
N ALA A 38 -20.85 -12.33 -2.84
CA ALA A 38 -21.50 -13.31 -3.71
C ALA A 38 -20.51 -14.44 -4.07
N ASP A 39 -20.91 -15.69 -3.87
CA ASP A 39 -20.09 -16.89 -4.08
C ASP A 39 -18.70 -16.86 -3.39
N LYS A 40 -18.52 -16.07 -2.32
CA LYS A 40 -17.23 -15.84 -1.66
C LYS A 40 -16.13 -15.28 -2.58
N ARG A 41 -16.50 -14.63 -3.68
CA ARG A 41 -15.55 -13.98 -4.60
C ARG A 41 -15.52 -12.49 -4.34
N ILE A 42 -14.31 -11.93 -4.26
CA ILE A 42 -14.12 -10.47 -4.21
C ILE A 42 -14.60 -9.87 -5.55
N PRO A 43 -15.57 -8.94 -5.57
CA PRO A 43 -16.03 -8.29 -6.78
C PRO A 43 -14.92 -7.52 -7.49
N LYS A 44 -15.04 -7.35 -8.81
CA LYS A 44 -14.21 -6.41 -9.57
C LYS A 44 -14.85 -5.03 -9.46
N ASP A 45 -14.50 -4.29 -8.43
CA ASP A 45 -15.06 -2.97 -8.14
C ASP A 45 -14.01 -2.13 -7.41
N GLU A 46 -13.55 -1.06 -8.06
CA GLU A 46 -12.54 -0.15 -7.53
C GLU A 46 -13.04 0.63 -6.29
N ALA A 47 -14.35 0.81 -6.16
CA ALA A 47 -14.97 1.52 -5.05
C ALA A 47 -15.27 0.62 -3.85
N LEU A 48 -15.15 -0.71 -4.00
CA LEU A 48 -15.44 -1.67 -2.95
C LEU A 48 -14.17 -2.05 -2.19
N HIS A 49 -13.98 -1.43 -1.04
CA HIS A 49 -12.82 -1.64 -0.19
C HIS A 49 -13.05 -2.73 0.86
N PHE A 50 -11.93 -3.33 1.30
CA PHE A 50 -11.87 -4.34 2.35
C PHE A 50 -10.74 -4.03 3.35
N PRO A 51 -11.06 -3.85 4.65
CA PRO A 51 -12.41 -3.74 5.19
C PRO A 51 -13.17 -2.53 4.62
N GLN A 52 -14.50 -2.53 4.73
CA GLN A 52 -15.38 -1.56 4.06
C GLN A 52 -15.06 -0.09 4.35
N ASP A 53 -14.62 0.20 5.58
CA ASP A 53 -14.32 1.56 6.05
C ASP A 53 -12.82 1.90 6.05
N ASP A 54 -12.01 1.09 5.36
CA ASP A 54 -10.56 1.05 5.42
C ASP A 54 -10.02 0.74 6.83
N VAL A 55 -8.74 0.40 6.92
CA VAL A 55 -8.01 0.45 8.19
C VAL A 55 -7.34 1.80 8.30
N ILE A 56 -7.65 2.55 9.35
CA ILE A 56 -7.04 3.85 9.63
C ILE A 56 -6.60 3.89 11.10
N ASP A 57 -5.33 4.18 11.34
CA ASP A 57 -4.79 4.50 12.67
C ASP A 57 -4.41 5.98 12.66
N SER A 58 -5.28 6.85 13.20
CA SER A 58 -5.05 8.29 13.20
C SER A 58 -3.86 8.71 14.07
N GLN A 59 -3.45 7.89 15.04
CA GLN A 59 -2.31 8.19 15.92
C GLN A 59 -0.98 8.02 15.19
N THR A 60 -0.87 6.99 14.36
CA THR A 60 0.32 6.79 13.49
C THR A 60 0.19 7.46 12.13
N GLY A 61 -1.03 7.87 11.76
CA GLY A 61 -1.38 8.36 10.43
C GLY A 61 -1.44 7.26 9.36
N CYS A 62 -1.24 5.99 9.72
CA CYS A 62 -1.17 4.91 8.73
C CYS A 62 -2.57 4.47 8.29
N GLN A 63 -2.69 4.15 6.99
CA GLN A 63 -3.94 3.68 6.40
C GLN A 63 -3.64 2.57 5.39
N TYR A 64 -4.53 1.58 5.30
CA TYR A 64 -4.53 0.64 4.19
C TYR A 64 -5.94 0.12 3.90
N PHE A 65 -6.15 -0.32 2.67
CA PHE A 65 -7.33 -1.10 2.28
C PHE A 65 -6.98 -2.02 1.12
N MET A 66 -7.78 -3.06 0.93
CA MET A 66 -7.70 -3.96 -0.21
C MET A 66 -8.89 -3.74 -1.14
N HIS A 67 -8.68 -3.82 -2.45
CA HIS A 67 -9.77 -3.96 -3.40
C HIS A 67 -9.35 -4.85 -4.58
N ARG A 68 -10.25 -5.03 -5.55
CA ARG A 68 -9.96 -5.76 -6.78
C ARG A 68 -10.61 -5.05 -7.95
N HIS A 69 -9.85 -4.84 -9.02
CA HIS A 69 -10.40 -4.41 -10.30
C HIS A 69 -9.57 -4.95 -11.46
N SER A 70 -10.07 -4.73 -12.68
CA SER A 70 -9.29 -4.90 -13.90
C SER A 70 -8.61 -3.57 -14.22
N SER A 71 -7.40 -3.62 -14.73
CA SER A 71 -6.68 -2.48 -15.31
C SER A 71 -6.32 -2.78 -16.75
N GLU A 72 -5.75 -1.81 -17.47
CA GLU A 72 -5.20 -2.06 -18.82
C GLU A 72 -4.07 -3.10 -18.80
N TYR A 73 -3.46 -3.34 -17.63
CA TYR A 73 -2.33 -4.26 -17.46
C TYR A 73 -2.72 -5.66 -16.97
N ALA A 74 -3.86 -5.80 -16.29
CA ALA A 74 -4.30 -7.07 -15.72
C ALA A 74 -5.82 -7.19 -15.65
N GLU A 75 -6.35 -8.32 -16.12
CA GLU A 75 -7.80 -8.58 -16.08
C GLU A 75 -8.35 -8.81 -14.66
N ASP A 76 -7.49 -9.21 -13.72
CA ASP A 76 -7.87 -9.57 -12.36
C ASP A 76 -6.79 -9.26 -11.35
N PHE A 77 -6.90 -8.09 -10.73
CA PHE A 77 -5.85 -7.56 -9.89
C PHE A 77 -6.38 -7.29 -8.49
N THR A 78 -6.12 -8.20 -7.56
CA THR A 78 -6.42 -7.99 -6.13
C THR A 78 -5.18 -7.43 -5.46
N HIS A 79 -5.33 -6.32 -4.75
CA HIS A 79 -4.19 -5.64 -4.17
C HIS A 79 -4.54 -4.79 -2.96
N ILE A 80 -3.52 -4.47 -2.18
CA ILE A 80 -3.61 -3.67 -0.95
C ILE A 80 -2.86 -2.36 -1.17
N HIS A 81 -3.52 -1.23 -0.92
CA HIS A 81 -2.89 0.08 -0.94
C HIS A 81 -2.41 0.48 0.46
N PHE A 82 -1.26 1.15 0.52
CA PHE A 82 -0.71 1.65 1.77
C PHE A 82 -0.49 3.16 1.71
N PHE A 83 -0.99 3.85 2.73
CA PHE A 83 -0.91 5.30 2.83
C PHE A 83 -0.36 5.72 4.19
N LYS A 84 0.20 6.93 4.23
CA LYS A 84 0.49 7.69 5.44
C LYS A 84 -0.21 9.04 5.30
N ARG A 85 -1.09 9.35 6.25
CA ARG A 85 -1.79 10.62 6.39
C ARG A 85 -0.98 11.54 7.29
N TRP A 86 -0.64 12.71 6.79
CA TRP A 86 0.22 13.64 7.49
C TRP A 86 -0.08 15.09 7.06
N ARG A 87 0.68 16.05 7.61
CA ARG A 87 0.55 17.47 7.28
C ARG A 87 1.84 17.97 6.63
N PRO A 88 1.90 18.05 5.29
CA PRO A 88 2.99 18.67 4.58
C PRO A 88 3.15 20.14 5.01
N SER A 89 4.40 20.58 5.17
CA SER A 89 4.70 21.95 5.59
C SER A 89 4.34 22.99 4.52
N GLU A 90 4.29 22.53 3.27
CA GLU A 90 4.02 23.30 2.06
C GLU A 90 2.52 23.58 1.88
N LEU A 91 1.65 22.81 2.54
CA LEU A 91 0.20 22.96 2.44
C LEU A 91 -0.38 23.67 3.65
N ASN A 92 -1.15 24.74 3.40
CA ASN A 92 -1.96 25.38 4.42
C ASN A 92 -3.28 24.62 4.65
N LEU A 93 -3.19 23.45 5.27
CA LEU A 93 -4.38 22.67 5.64
C LEU A 93 -5.08 23.27 6.87
N PRO A 94 -6.40 23.14 7.03
CA PRO A 94 -7.07 23.44 8.30
C PRO A 94 -6.45 22.68 9.48
N GLU A 95 -6.57 23.21 10.69
CA GLU A 95 -6.11 22.51 11.90
C GLU A 95 -6.84 21.17 12.04
N GLY A 96 -6.09 20.12 12.42
CA GLY A 96 -6.61 18.75 12.52
C GLY A 96 -6.72 17.99 11.19
N ASN A 97 -6.57 18.66 10.03
CA ASN A 97 -6.65 17.99 8.73
C ASN A 97 -5.30 17.40 8.30
N THR A 98 -5.37 16.25 7.64
CA THR A 98 -4.24 15.54 7.02
C THR A 98 -4.54 15.19 5.57
N ILE A 99 -3.49 14.99 4.78
CA ILE A 99 -3.56 14.50 3.40
C ILE A 99 -2.78 13.18 3.31
N PRO A 100 -3.25 12.17 2.56
CA PRO A 100 -2.51 10.93 2.37
C PRO A 100 -1.38 11.12 1.37
N THR A 101 -0.27 10.40 1.57
CA THR A 101 0.69 10.01 0.53
C THR A 101 0.64 8.50 0.41
N HIS A 102 0.60 7.98 -0.82
CA HIS A 102 0.66 6.56 -1.12
C HIS A 102 2.10 6.07 -1.24
N LEU A 103 2.39 4.89 -0.67
CA LEU A 103 3.70 4.24 -0.81
C LEU A 103 3.78 3.50 -2.15
N ALA A 104 3.05 2.40 -2.21
CA ALA A 104 2.94 1.46 -3.30
C ALA A 104 1.74 0.56 -2.98
N ALA A 105 1.25 -0.15 -3.99
CA ALA A 105 0.25 -1.16 -3.80
C ALA A 105 0.89 -2.56 -3.89
N LEU A 106 0.41 -3.48 -3.06
CA LEU A 106 0.84 -4.87 -3.04
C LEU A 106 -0.16 -5.73 -3.80
N GLU A 107 0.26 -6.32 -4.92
CA GLU A 107 -0.48 -7.40 -5.55
C GLU A 107 -0.48 -8.64 -4.65
N ILE A 108 -1.66 -9.22 -4.47
CA ILE A 108 -1.85 -10.41 -3.63
C ILE A 108 -2.67 -11.46 -4.37
N SER A 109 -2.29 -12.73 -4.21
CA SER A 109 -3.06 -13.84 -4.76
C SER A 109 -4.38 -14.04 -4.02
N SER A 110 -5.29 -14.82 -4.63
CA SER A 110 -6.56 -15.21 -4.00
C SER A 110 -6.44 -15.96 -2.67
N VAL A 111 -5.25 -16.45 -2.34
CA VAL A 111 -4.97 -17.15 -1.07
C VAL A 111 -4.11 -16.30 -0.11
N GLY A 112 -3.87 -15.03 -0.42
CA GLY A 112 -3.14 -14.12 0.46
C GLY A 112 -1.61 -14.14 0.30
N LYS A 113 -1.08 -14.66 -0.81
CA LYS A 113 0.37 -14.65 -1.06
C LYS A 113 0.78 -13.32 -1.73
N PRO A 114 1.78 -12.58 -1.21
CA PRO A 114 2.39 -11.45 -1.90
C PRO A 114 2.94 -11.87 -3.27
N LEU A 115 2.61 -11.11 -4.32
CA LEU A 115 3.07 -11.37 -5.69
C LEU A 115 4.03 -10.30 -6.19
N GLY A 116 3.74 -9.03 -5.92
CA GLY A 116 4.56 -7.91 -6.40
C GLY A 116 4.10 -6.57 -5.86
N TRP A 117 4.94 -5.57 -6.02
CA TRP A 117 4.67 -4.18 -5.70
C TRP A 117 4.51 -3.37 -6.97
N PHE A 118 3.61 -2.38 -6.96
CA PHE A 118 3.47 -1.44 -8.07
C PHE A 118 3.16 -0.04 -7.59
N THR A 119 3.55 0.94 -8.41
CA THR A 119 3.30 2.36 -8.17
C THR A 119 2.31 2.88 -9.21
N LEU A 120 1.45 3.80 -8.76
CA LEU A 120 0.37 4.35 -9.55
C LEU A 120 0.64 5.80 -9.89
N ASN A 121 -0.05 6.28 -10.92
CA ASN A 121 -0.09 7.69 -11.23
C ASN A 121 -0.96 8.46 -10.22
N GLN A 122 -0.61 9.73 -9.97
CA GLN A 122 -1.26 10.54 -8.94
C GLN A 122 -2.76 10.69 -9.19
N TRP A 123 -3.20 10.85 -10.44
CA TRP A 123 -4.64 10.98 -10.75
C TRP A 123 -5.48 9.78 -10.29
N VAL A 124 -4.87 8.59 -10.12
CA VAL A 124 -5.56 7.38 -9.64
C VAL A 124 -5.96 7.54 -8.18
N LEU A 125 -5.12 8.19 -7.37
CA LEU A 125 -5.28 8.25 -5.91
C LEU A 125 -5.66 9.63 -5.39
N GLY A 126 -5.37 10.69 -6.16
CA GLY A 126 -5.55 12.09 -5.73
C GLY A 126 -4.77 12.44 -4.47
N ASP A 127 -3.65 11.76 -4.22
CA ASP A 127 -2.85 11.86 -3.01
C ASP A 127 -1.80 12.98 -3.08
N TYR A 128 -1.08 13.22 -1.99
CA TYR A 128 0.05 14.14 -1.95
C TYR A 128 1.31 13.44 -2.48
N TRP A 129 1.67 13.75 -3.73
CA TRP A 129 2.84 13.19 -4.38
C TRP A 129 4.14 13.58 -3.67
N GLN A 130 5.02 12.60 -3.51
CA GLN A 130 6.36 12.76 -2.92
C GLN A 130 7.39 12.04 -3.77
N ALA A 131 8.61 12.59 -3.83
CA ALA A 131 9.75 11.89 -4.42
C ALA A 131 10.12 10.64 -3.59
N ALA A 132 10.89 9.73 -4.17
CA ALA A 132 11.24 8.44 -3.60
C ALA A 132 11.85 8.57 -2.19
N ASP A 133 12.89 9.40 -2.02
CA ASP A 133 13.56 9.57 -0.73
C ASP A 133 12.63 10.12 0.36
N ALA A 134 11.79 11.10 0.02
CA ALA A 134 10.80 11.66 0.94
C ALA A 134 9.70 10.65 1.29
N THR A 135 9.28 9.84 0.32
CA THR A 135 8.32 8.75 0.53
C THR A 135 8.89 7.68 1.45
N ILE A 136 10.13 7.22 1.20
CA ILE A 136 10.80 6.24 2.06
C ILE A 136 10.94 6.75 3.50
N ALA A 137 11.35 8.01 3.68
CA ALA A 137 11.47 8.61 5.01
C ALA A 137 10.12 8.71 5.74
N LEU A 138 9.04 9.05 5.02
CA LEU A 138 7.69 9.16 5.57
C LEU A 138 7.13 7.80 6.04
N PHE A 139 7.58 6.70 5.43
CA PHE A 139 7.10 5.35 5.70
C PHE A 139 8.04 4.50 6.58
N ASP A 140 9.16 5.06 7.04
CA ASP A 140 10.16 4.33 7.84
C ASP A 140 9.59 3.77 9.16
N ASP A 141 8.60 4.46 9.71
CA ASP A 141 7.88 4.08 10.93
C ASP A 141 6.46 3.53 10.68
N TRP A 142 6.13 3.17 9.43
CA TRP A 142 4.78 2.77 9.06
C TRP A 142 4.30 1.60 9.91
N ALA A 143 3.20 1.80 10.63
CA ALA A 143 2.62 0.81 11.51
C ALA A 143 1.13 1.10 11.77
N ILE A 144 0.32 0.04 11.76
CA ILE A 144 -1.02 0.04 12.35
C ILE A 144 -0.88 -0.56 13.75
N ARG A 145 -1.16 0.24 14.78
CA ARG A 145 -1.02 -0.15 16.19
C ARG A 145 -2.37 -0.30 16.85
N ASN A 146 -3.23 0.69 16.67
CA ASN A 146 -4.57 0.72 17.21
C ASN A 146 -5.48 1.44 16.22
N PRO A 147 -6.12 0.71 15.29
CA PRO A 147 -7.07 1.31 14.35
C PRO A 147 -8.14 2.12 15.09
N ASP A 148 -8.61 3.19 14.46
CA ASP A 148 -9.68 4.02 14.97
C ASP A 148 -10.99 3.21 15.05
N SER A 149 -11.90 3.60 15.93
CA SER A 149 -13.18 2.89 16.07
C SER A 149 -14.00 2.95 14.77
N GLY A 150 -14.47 1.80 14.30
CA GLY A 150 -15.15 1.66 13.01
C GLY A 150 -14.24 1.79 11.78
N ARG A 151 -12.91 1.81 11.96
CA ARG A 151 -11.90 1.89 10.88
C ARG A 151 -10.99 0.68 10.90
N GLY A 152 -11.59 -0.51 10.78
CA GLY A 152 -10.86 -1.77 10.80
C GLY A 152 -10.42 -2.20 12.20
N ASP A 153 -11.01 -1.66 13.27
CA ASP A 153 -10.81 -2.07 14.66
C ASP A 153 -11.29 -3.51 14.95
N SER A 154 -12.06 -4.11 14.05
CA SER A 154 -12.40 -5.54 14.08
C SER A 154 -11.34 -6.47 13.47
N MET A 155 -10.35 -5.92 12.75
CA MET A 155 -9.28 -6.70 12.15
C MET A 155 -8.41 -7.35 13.23
N ASN A 156 -8.02 -8.60 12.98
CA ASN A 156 -7.11 -9.31 13.85
C ASN A 156 -5.73 -8.63 13.83
N PRO A 157 -5.16 -8.23 14.99
CA PRO A 157 -3.86 -7.56 15.06
C PRO A 157 -2.72 -8.31 14.39
N ILE A 158 -2.77 -9.66 14.33
CA ILE A 158 -1.75 -10.48 13.67
C ILE A 158 -1.64 -10.14 12.17
N CYS A 159 -2.75 -9.75 11.52
CA CYS A 159 -2.72 -9.32 10.12
C CYS A 159 -1.99 -7.97 9.96
N HIS A 160 -2.19 -7.03 10.88
CA HIS A 160 -1.43 -5.77 10.90
C HIS A 160 0.06 -6.03 11.10
N GLU A 161 0.43 -6.86 12.07
CA GLU A 161 1.83 -7.22 12.34
C GLU A 161 2.51 -7.84 11.12
N TRP A 162 1.80 -8.69 10.38
CA TRP A 162 2.32 -9.29 9.16
C TRP A 162 2.51 -8.27 8.03
N LEU A 163 1.54 -7.38 7.80
CA LEU A 163 1.65 -6.32 6.79
C LEU A 163 2.80 -5.34 7.12
N VAL A 164 2.93 -4.95 8.39
CA VAL A 164 4.04 -4.10 8.86
C VAL A 164 5.38 -4.76 8.61
N ALA A 165 5.53 -6.04 9.00
CA ALA A 165 6.79 -6.76 8.79
C ALA A 165 7.12 -6.93 7.29
N LEU A 166 6.11 -7.13 6.44
CA LEU A 166 6.29 -7.21 4.99
C LEU A 166 6.76 -5.88 4.41
N ILE A 167 6.13 -4.77 4.78
CA ILE A 167 6.53 -3.42 4.32
C ILE A 167 7.95 -3.12 4.78
N GLN A 168 8.25 -3.27 6.07
CA GLN A 168 9.58 -2.98 6.61
C GLN A 168 10.68 -3.80 5.91
N LEU A 169 10.41 -5.08 5.62
CA LEU A 169 11.34 -5.94 4.88
C LEU A 169 11.63 -5.43 3.45
N ASN A 170 10.64 -4.81 2.79
CA ASN A 170 10.74 -4.39 1.39
C ASN A 170 11.01 -2.89 1.20
N LEU A 171 10.81 -2.06 2.24
CA LEU A 171 10.80 -0.60 2.16
C LEU A 171 12.09 -0.05 1.55
N HIS A 172 13.23 -0.38 2.16
CA HIS A 172 14.55 0.09 1.73
C HIS A 172 15.20 -0.75 0.62
N GLY A 173 14.46 -1.70 0.05
CA GLY A 173 14.91 -2.56 -1.06
C GLY A 173 13.95 -2.41 -2.24
N THR A 174 13.14 -3.45 -2.51
CA THR A 174 12.23 -3.51 -3.66
C THR A 174 11.34 -2.28 -3.83
N ILE A 175 10.79 -1.73 -2.73
CA ILE A 175 9.89 -0.57 -2.80
C ILE A 175 10.68 0.70 -3.12
N ARG A 176 11.84 0.91 -2.49
CA ARG A 176 12.74 2.02 -2.82
C ARG A 176 13.14 1.99 -4.29
N ASP A 177 13.62 0.85 -4.79
CA ASP A 177 14.03 0.70 -6.18
C ASP A 177 12.86 1.02 -7.13
N LEU A 178 11.64 0.57 -6.79
CA LEU A 178 10.43 0.84 -7.56
C LEU A 178 10.04 2.33 -7.57
N LEU A 179 10.20 3.03 -6.45
CA LEU A 179 9.94 4.46 -6.34
C LEU A 179 10.98 5.28 -7.09
N GLU A 180 12.25 4.90 -7.05
CA GLU A 180 13.32 5.55 -7.81
C GLU A 180 13.09 5.37 -9.32
N GLU A 181 12.68 4.18 -9.78
CA GLU A 181 12.28 3.95 -11.18
C GLU A 181 11.03 4.75 -11.59
N ARG A 182 10.05 4.88 -10.70
CA ARG A 182 8.86 5.73 -10.91
C ARG A 182 9.27 7.18 -11.16
N ASP A 183 10.15 7.71 -10.32
CA ASP A 183 10.60 9.11 -10.42
C ASP A 183 11.41 9.34 -11.71
N GLN A 184 12.34 8.44 -12.05
CA GLN A 184 13.10 8.52 -13.31
C GLN A 184 12.20 8.47 -14.55
N LYS A 185 11.17 7.64 -14.51
CA LYS A 185 10.16 7.55 -15.58
C LYS A 185 9.36 8.84 -15.68
N LEU A 186 8.91 9.38 -14.55
CA LEU A 186 8.20 10.66 -14.51
C LEU A 186 9.04 11.79 -15.10
N ASP A 187 10.29 11.94 -14.67
CA ASP A 187 11.22 12.97 -15.18
C ASP A 187 11.40 12.86 -16.70
N SER A 188 11.65 11.64 -17.18
CA SER A 188 11.79 11.37 -18.62
C SER A 188 10.54 11.75 -19.41
N MET A 189 9.35 11.51 -18.85
CA MET A 189 8.08 11.82 -19.49
C MET A 189 7.76 13.32 -19.48
N VAL A 190 8.12 14.02 -18.40
CA VAL A 190 8.00 15.48 -18.30
C VAL A 190 8.90 16.16 -19.32
N ASP A 191 10.16 15.72 -19.44
CA ASP A 191 11.11 16.25 -20.42
C ASP A 191 10.63 16.06 -21.86
N GLN A 192 10.03 14.90 -22.15
CA GLN A 192 9.48 14.59 -23.48
C GLN A 192 8.17 15.33 -23.77
N ASN A 193 7.42 15.72 -22.73
CA ASN A 193 6.09 16.32 -22.85
C ASN A 193 5.94 17.58 -21.98
N PRO A 194 6.75 18.65 -22.23
CA PRO A 194 6.84 19.80 -21.32
C PRO A 194 5.53 20.60 -21.16
N ASN A 195 4.55 20.38 -22.05
CA ASN A 195 3.24 21.05 -22.02
C ASN A 195 2.12 20.15 -21.45
N LYS A 196 2.45 18.95 -20.95
CA LYS A 196 1.49 17.98 -20.41
C LYS A 196 1.78 17.77 -18.92
N ASN A 197 0.74 17.81 -18.10
CA ASN A 197 0.85 17.31 -16.73
C ASN A 197 0.81 15.77 -16.77
N VAL A 198 1.96 15.13 -16.67
CA VAL A 198 2.09 13.65 -16.70
C VAL A 198 1.36 13.01 -15.51
N LEU A 199 1.26 13.72 -14.38
CA LEU A 199 0.55 13.23 -13.20
C LEU A 199 -0.98 13.19 -13.36
N GLU A 200 -1.51 13.84 -14.41
CA GLU A 200 -2.92 13.83 -14.81
C GLU A 200 -3.17 13.01 -16.08
N ASP A 201 -2.16 12.29 -16.56
CA ASP A 201 -2.24 11.51 -17.79
C ASP A 201 -2.95 10.17 -17.58
N ARG A 202 -4.23 10.12 -17.98
CA ARG A 202 -5.10 8.94 -17.84
C ARG A 202 -4.68 7.74 -18.67
N THR A 203 -3.75 7.89 -19.62
CA THR A 203 -3.17 6.73 -20.33
C THR A 203 -2.07 6.04 -19.53
N ILE A 204 -1.76 6.54 -18.33
CA ILE A 204 -0.75 6.00 -17.43
C ILE A 204 -1.43 5.78 -16.09
N GLU A 205 -1.88 4.55 -15.87
CA GLU A 205 -2.39 4.14 -14.56
C GLU A 205 -1.24 3.70 -13.65
N ILE A 206 -0.34 2.84 -14.17
CA ILE A 206 0.78 2.25 -13.43
C ILE A 206 2.10 2.82 -13.93
N PHE A 207 2.93 3.31 -13.00
CA PHE A 207 4.29 3.76 -13.31
C PHE A 207 5.29 2.60 -13.40
N GLY A 208 5.20 1.64 -12.48
CA GLY A 208 6.09 0.48 -12.47
C GLY A 208 5.55 -0.69 -11.66
N TYR A 209 6.14 -1.86 -11.87
CA TYR A 209 5.84 -3.10 -11.16
C TYR A 209 7.12 -3.89 -10.88
N LYS A 210 7.24 -4.48 -9.70
CA LYS A 210 8.32 -5.41 -9.31
C LYS A 210 7.76 -6.62 -8.59
N SER A 211 8.09 -7.82 -9.05
CA SER A 211 7.70 -9.07 -8.39
C SER A 211 8.44 -9.27 -7.06
N ILE A 212 7.77 -9.91 -6.10
CA ILE A 212 8.39 -10.43 -4.90
C ILE A 212 8.82 -11.88 -5.20
N ASN A 213 10.13 -12.10 -5.28
CA ASN A 213 10.71 -13.43 -5.53
C ASN A 213 10.83 -14.26 -4.26
#